data_AF-A0A095CC43-F1
#
_entry.id   AF-A0A095CC43-F1
#
_cell.length_a   1.000
_cell.length_b   1.000
_cell.length_c   1.000
_cell.angle_alpha   90.00
_cell.angle_beta   90.00
_cell.angle_gamma   90.00
#
_symmetry.space_group_name_H-M   'P 1'
#
loop_
_entity.id
_entity.type
_entity.pdbx_description
1 polymer ?
#
loop_
_entity_poly.entity_id
_entity_poly.type
_entity_poly.pdbx_seq_one_letter_code
_entity_poly.pdbx_strand_id
1 'polypeptide(L)'
;RGDLTDRQRLDQLFNNIDLQHGSATDMLQRMREVIGLRTFDEGLFKQLFLSKLPQQVQAVLVSFQNNGLDELAASADRILEITKPSTTEVFSVKEKPHTTQNDITDLCHTLTRYLSLRTDRCISRKRPVSTTRETDNPDWCWYHNQYGKFSRNCRKPCNF
;
A
#
# COMPACT_ATOMS: atom_id res chain seq x y z
N ARG A 1 -19.47 3.18 -30.16
CA ARG A 1 -20.89 3.27 -29.68
C ARG A 1 -21.58 1.89 -29.70
N GLY A 2 -20.82 0.77 -29.60
CA GLY A 2 -21.36 -0.60 -29.55
C GLY A 2 -21.21 -1.28 -28.17
N ASP A 3 -20.14 -0.96 -27.44
CA ASP A 3 -19.75 -1.67 -26.20
C ASP A 3 -20.77 -1.64 -25.06
N LEU A 4 -21.49 -0.54 -24.88
CA LEU A 4 -22.48 -0.42 -23.80
C LEU A 4 -23.66 -1.39 -24.00
N THR A 5 -24.10 -1.55 -25.24
CA THR A 5 -25.20 -2.45 -25.59
C THR A 5 -24.77 -3.90 -25.45
N ASP A 6 -23.55 -4.22 -25.85
CA ASP A 6 -23.03 -5.59 -25.78
C ASP A 6 -22.74 -6.02 -24.34
N ARG A 7 -22.25 -5.10 -23.49
CA ARG A 7 -22.14 -5.33 -22.06
C ARG A 7 -23.49 -5.61 -21.41
N GLN A 8 -24.50 -4.79 -21.70
CA GLN A 8 -25.85 -4.98 -21.15
C GLN A 8 -26.47 -6.32 -21.57
N ARG A 9 -26.25 -6.72 -22.83
CA ARG A 9 -26.70 -8.02 -23.36
C ARG A 9 -25.99 -9.18 -22.67
N LEU A 10 -24.67 -9.09 -22.48
CA LEU A 10 -23.91 -10.12 -21.79
C LEU A 10 -24.30 -10.23 -20.31
N ASP A 11 -24.49 -9.11 -19.61
CA ASP A 11 -24.99 -9.13 -18.24
C ASP A 11 -26.36 -9.83 -18.16
N GLN A 12 -27.28 -9.49 -19.06
CA GLN A 12 -28.59 -10.16 -19.15
C GLN A 12 -28.47 -11.66 -19.39
N LEU A 13 -27.56 -12.09 -20.27
CA LEU A 13 -27.31 -13.51 -20.57
C LEU A 13 -26.75 -14.26 -19.34
N PHE A 14 -25.92 -13.60 -18.53
CA PHE A 14 -25.25 -14.22 -17.39
C PHE A 14 -25.92 -13.96 -16.05
N ASN A 15 -27.09 -13.34 -16.02
CA ASN A 15 -27.83 -13.08 -14.78
C ASN A 15 -28.17 -14.36 -14.01
N ASN A 16 -28.36 -15.48 -14.71
CA ASN A 16 -28.67 -16.78 -14.10
C ASN A 16 -27.44 -17.67 -13.90
N ILE A 17 -26.25 -17.20 -14.26
CA ILE A 17 -25.00 -17.94 -14.10
C ILE A 17 -24.30 -17.41 -12.84
N ASP A 18 -24.15 -18.29 -11.86
CA ASP A 18 -23.50 -18.00 -10.60
C ASP A 18 -22.58 -19.15 -10.15
N LEU A 19 -21.78 -18.86 -9.12
CA LEU A 19 -20.86 -19.82 -8.49
C LEU A 19 -21.53 -20.79 -7.53
N GLN A 20 -22.86 -20.76 -7.36
CA GLN A 20 -23.55 -21.43 -6.24
C GLN A 20 -23.34 -22.96 -6.19
N HIS A 21 -23.04 -23.61 -7.31
CA HIS A 21 -22.95 -25.07 -7.38
C HIS A 21 -21.70 -25.62 -8.08
N GLY A 22 -20.74 -24.78 -8.48
CA GLY A 22 -19.62 -25.24 -9.29
C GLY A 22 -18.35 -24.42 -9.14
N SER A 23 -17.29 -24.87 -9.81
CA SER A 23 -16.03 -24.15 -9.88
C SER A 23 -16.16 -22.90 -10.77
N ALA A 24 -15.25 -21.95 -10.65
CA ALA A 24 -15.11 -20.85 -11.58
C ALA A 24 -14.82 -21.32 -13.01
N THR A 25 -14.14 -22.46 -13.19
CA THR A 25 -13.98 -23.12 -14.49
C THR A 25 -15.31 -23.63 -15.04
N ASP A 26 -16.15 -24.26 -14.21
CA ASP A 26 -17.50 -24.68 -14.63
C ASP A 26 -18.39 -23.47 -14.99
N MET A 27 -18.27 -22.39 -14.23
CA MET A 27 -18.95 -21.13 -14.52
C MET A 27 -18.50 -20.55 -15.87
N LEU A 28 -17.19 -20.51 -16.13
CA LEU A 28 -16.64 -20.03 -17.40
C LEU A 28 -17.16 -20.86 -18.57
N GLN A 29 -17.21 -22.19 -18.42
CA GLN A 29 -17.72 -23.09 -19.44
C GLN A 29 -19.18 -22.82 -19.77
N ARG A 30 -20.04 -22.66 -18.75
CA ARG A 30 -21.45 -22.26 -18.94
C ARG A 30 -21.59 -20.90 -19.61
N MET A 31 -20.75 -19.92 -19.27
CA MET A 31 -20.75 -18.62 -19.94
C MET A 31 -20.40 -18.75 -21.43
N ARG A 32 -19.44 -19.62 -21.80
CA ARG A 32 -19.10 -19.91 -23.20
C ARG A 32 -20.25 -20.60 -23.94
N GLU A 33 -20.93 -21.54 -23.29
CA GLU A 33 -22.09 -22.24 -23.88
C GLU A 33 -23.25 -21.30 -24.20
N VAL A 34 -23.54 -20.34 -23.31
CA VAL A 34 -24.60 -19.34 -23.52
C VAL A 34 -24.25 -18.36 -24.65
N ILE A 35 -22.96 -18.04 -24.81
CA ILE A 35 -22.47 -17.23 -25.93
C ILE A 35 -22.53 -18.01 -27.26
N GLY A 36 -22.23 -19.30 -27.23
CA GLY A 36 -22.14 -20.15 -28.42
C GLY A 36 -21.06 -19.68 -29.40
N LEU A 37 -21.41 -19.58 -30.69
CA LEU A 37 -20.51 -19.12 -31.78
C LEU A 37 -20.35 -17.60 -31.86
N ARG A 38 -20.99 -16.83 -30.97
CA ARG A 38 -20.90 -15.36 -31.02
C ARG A 38 -19.54 -14.92 -30.50
N THR A 39 -18.84 -14.11 -31.29
CA THR A 39 -17.61 -13.47 -30.85
C THR A 39 -17.95 -12.21 -30.07
N PHE A 40 -17.40 -12.10 -28.86
CA PHE A 40 -17.43 -10.88 -28.05
C PHE A 40 -16.00 -10.42 -27.82
N ASP A 41 -15.83 -9.14 -27.46
CA ASP A 41 -14.53 -8.65 -27.03
C ASP A 41 -14.05 -9.45 -25.81
N GLU A 42 -12.84 -10.00 -25.91
CA GLU A 42 -12.25 -10.84 -24.88
C GLU A 42 -12.05 -10.04 -23.57
N GLY A 43 -11.73 -8.76 -23.68
CA GLY A 43 -11.59 -7.85 -22.55
C GLY A 43 -12.91 -7.65 -21.79
N LEU A 44 -14.00 -7.36 -22.51
CA LEU A 44 -15.34 -7.26 -21.94
C LEU A 44 -15.78 -8.57 -21.28
N PHE A 45 -15.58 -9.70 -21.96
CA PHE A 45 -15.95 -11.01 -21.42
C PHE A 45 -15.17 -11.36 -20.15
N LYS A 46 -13.88 -11.05 -20.11
CA LYS A 46 -13.03 -11.18 -18.92
C LYS A 46 -13.50 -10.30 -17.77
N GLN A 47 -13.84 -9.05 -18.06
CA GLN A 47 -14.34 -8.14 -17.03
C GLN A 47 -15.66 -8.64 -16.44
N LEU A 48 -16.55 -9.19 -17.28
CA LEU A 48 -17.81 -9.80 -16.85
C LEU A 48 -17.59 -11.07 -16.02
N PHE A 49 -16.71 -11.96 -16.48
CA PHE A 49 -16.33 -13.16 -15.74
C PHE A 49 -15.83 -12.80 -14.33
N LEU A 50 -14.89 -11.85 -14.23
CA LEU A 50 -14.36 -11.39 -12.95
C LEU A 50 -15.47 -10.80 -12.08
N SER A 51 -16.39 -10.01 -12.65
CA SER A 51 -17.50 -9.40 -11.89
C SER A 51 -18.45 -10.41 -11.23
N LYS A 52 -18.51 -11.65 -11.74
CA LYS A 52 -19.33 -12.74 -11.20
C LYS A 52 -18.65 -13.52 -10.07
N LEU A 53 -17.35 -13.33 -9.85
CA LEU A 53 -16.61 -13.97 -8.76
C LEU A 53 -16.86 -13.25 -7.42
N PRO A 54 -16.59 -13.86 -6.26
CA PRO A 54 -16.71 -13.19 -4.98
C PRO A 54 -15.61 -12.14 -4.83
N GLN A 55 -15.89 -11.05 -4.09
CA GLN A 55 -15.00 -9.89 -3.99
C GLN A 55 -13.55 -10.24 -3.58
N GLN A 56 -13.38 -11.20 -2.67
CA GLN A 56 -12.07 -11.69 -2.25
C GLN A 56 -11.24 -12.31 -3.38
N VAL A 57 -11.89 -13.05 -4.29
CA VAL A 57 -11.24 -13.66 -5.45
C VAL A 57 -10.93 -12.58 -6.49
N GLN A 58 -11.87 -11.65 -6.73
CA GLN A 58 -11.67 -10.52 -7.64
C GLN A 58 -10.46 -9.68 -7.26
N ALA A 59 -10.30 -9.36 -5.97
CA ALA A 59 -9.21 -8.53 -5.47
C ALA A 59 -7.83 -9.11 -5.79
N VAL A 60 -7.70 -10.45 -5.77
CA VAL A 60 -6.46 -11.14 -6.13
C VAL A 60 -6.29 -11.16 -7.65
N LEU A 61 -7.33 -11.54 -8.39
CA LEU A 61 -7.26 -11.74 -9.84
C LEU A 61 -7.13 -10.44 -10.65
N VAL A 62 -7.46 -9.29 -10.06
CA VAL A 62 -7.32 -7.98 -10.74
C VAL A 62 -5.87 -7.70 -11.16
N SER A 63 -4.86 -8.24 -10.47
CA SER A 63 -3.45 -8.09 -10.85
C SER A 63 -3.01 -9.04 -11.98
N PHE A 64 -3.83 -10.06 -12.28
CA PHE A 64 -3.54 -11.09 -13.28
C PHE A 64 -4.38 -10.93 -14.56
N GLN A 65 -4.88 -9.71 -14.81
CA GLN A 65 -5.71 -9.39 -15.98
C GLN A 65 -5.03 -9.62 -17.34
N ASN A 66 -3.72 -9.87 -17.40
CA ASN A 66 -3.02 -10.20 -18.64
C ASN A 66 -3.10 -11.70 -19.00
N ASN A 67 -3.48 -12.55 -18.06
CA ASN A 67 -3.53 -14.01 -18.24
C ASN A 67 -4.74 -14.46 -19.07
N GLY A 68 -4.69 -15.65 -19.63
CA GLY A 68 -5.85 -16.20 -20.35
C GLY A 68 -7.08 -16.36 -19.46
N LEU A 69 -8.29 -16.32 -20.03
CA LEU A 69 -9.54 -16.56 -19.30
C LEU A 69 -9.54 -17.91 -18.57
N ASP A 70 -9.06 -18.96 -19.25
CA ASP A 70 -8.97 -20.30 -18.68
C ASP A 70 -7.98 -20.35 -17.49
N GLU A 71 -6.87 -19.60 -17.56
CA GLU A 71 -5.91 -19.50 -16.46
C GLU A 71 -6.47 -18.72 -15.27
N LEU A 72 -7.26 -17.67 -15.53
CA LEU A 72 -7.96 -16.93 -14.49
C LEU A 72 -9.02 -17.78 -13.79
N ALA A 73 -9.77 -18.59 -14.53
CA ALA A 73 -10.73 -19.52 -13.96
C ALA A 73 -10.06 -20.60 -13.10
N ALA A 74 -8.98 -21.21 -13.60
CA ALA A 74 -8.20 -22.16 -12.81
C ALA A 74 -7.59 -21.52 -11.55
N SER A 75 -7.19 -20.24 -11.63
CA SER A 75 -6.69 -19.49 -10.47
C SER A 75 -7.80 -19.17 -9.47
N ALA A 76 -8.98 -18.78 -9.96
CA ALA A 76 -10.16 -18.58 -9.13
C ALA A 76 -10.52 -19.85 -8.37
N ASP A 77 -10.46 -21.03 -9.02
CA ASP A 77 -10.71 -22.32 -8.39
C ASP A 77 -9.76 -22.60 -7.22
N ARG A 78 -8.46 -22.39 -7.42
CA ARG A 78 -7.46 -22.54 -6.34
C ARG A 78 -7.72 -21.60 -5.17
N ILE A 79 -8.07 -20.35 -5.45
CA ILE A 79 -8.37 -19.36 -4.39
C ILE A 79 -9.65 -19.75 -3.65
N LEU A 80 -10.69 -20.18 -4.38
CA LEU A 80 -11.94 -20.66 -3.81
C LEU A 80 -11.70 -21.92 -2.96
N GLU A 81 -10.82 -22.82 -3.37
CA GLU A 81 -10.44 -24.00 -2.58
C GLU A 81 -9.75 -23.62 -1.26
N ILE A 82 -8.84 -22.64 -1.28
CA ILE A 82 -8.17 -22.12 -0.08
C ILE A 82 -9.16 -21.41 0.86
N THR A 83 -10.14 -20.71 0.29
CA THR A 83 -11.14 -19.95 1.07
C THR A 83 -12.38 -20.75 1.42
N LYS A 84 -12.53 -21.98 0.92
CA LYS A 84 -13.58 -22.90 1.38
C LYS A 84 -13.36 -23.12 2.88
N PRO A 85 -14.37 -22.83 3.72
CA PRO A 85 -14.28 -23.17 5.13
C PRO A 85 -14.20 -24.70 5.22
N SER A 86 -13.01 -25.22 5.51
CA SER A 86 -12.85 -26.64 5.79
C SER A 86 -13.71 -26.96 7.01
N THR A 87 -14.71 -27.83 6.84
CA THR A 87 -15.40 -28.54 7.93
C THR A 87 -14.44 -29.53 8.60
N THR A 88 -13.26 -29.07 8.99
CA THR A 88 -12.63 -29.53 10.21
C THR A 88 -13.39 -28.85 11.33
N GLU A 89 -13.93 -29.62 12.26
CA GLU A 89 -14.41 -29.14 13.56
C GLU A 89 -13.25 -28.45 14.29
N VAL A 90 -12.91 -27.24 13.85
CA VAL A 90 -12.10 -26.33 14.64
C VAL A 90 -13.06 -25.87 15.71
N PHE A 91 -12.89 -26.42 16.92
CA PHE A 91 -13.45 -25.87 18.14
C PHE A 91 -13.48 -24.36 17.99
N SER A 92 -14.69 -23.79 18.10
CA SER A 92 -14.87 -22.35 18.10
C SER A 92 -14.15 -21.78 19.32
N VAL A 93 -12.85 -21.52 19.17
CA VAL A 93 -12.26 -20.40 19.87
C VAL A 93 -12.80 -19.21 19.09
N LYS A 94 -13.85 -18.60 19.63
CA LYS A 94 -14.14 -17.19 19.40
C LYS A 94 -12.93 -16.40 19.88
N GLU A 95 -11.81 -16.49 19.19
CA GLU A 95 -10.85 -15.42 19.24
C GLU A 95 -11.45 -14.38 18.32
N LYS A 96 -12.17 -13.42 18.92
CA LYS A 96 -12.33 -12.13 18.25
C LYS A 96 -10.91 -11.74 17.83
N PRO A 97 -10.70 -11.05 16.70
CA PRO A 97 -9.49 -10.28 16.54
C PRO A 97 -9.54 -9.19 17.63
N HIS A 98 -9.10 -9.55 18.84
CA HIS A 98 -8.76 -8.64 19.90
C HIS A 98 -7.38 -8.09 19.58
N THR A 99 -7.18 -7.56 18.37
CA THR A 99 -6.29 -6.40 18.27
C THR A 99 -7.13 -5.30 18.87
N THR A 100 -7.05 -5.19 20.20
CA THR A 100 -7.75 -4.14 20.92
C THR A 100 -7.29 -2.82 20.32
N GLN A 101 -8.16 -1.82 20.28
CA GLN A 101 -7.78 -0.46 19.86
C GLN A 101 -6.47 -0.01 20.55
N ASN A 102 -6.23 -0.53 21.76
CA ASN A 102 -5.04 -0.35 22.56
C ASN A 102 -3.75 -0.86 21.90
N ASP A 103 -3.78 -2.00 21.19
CA ASP A 103 -2.61 -2.58 20.53
C ASP A 103 -2.19 -1.75 19.31
N ILE A 104 -3.17 -1.21 18.58
CA ILE A 104 -2.92 -0.28 17.46
C ILE A 104 -2.37 1.03 18.00
N THR A 105 -2.94 1.57 19.09
CA THR A 105 -2.42 2.79 19.72
C THR A 105 -1.02 2.58 20.28
N ASP A 106 -0.72 1.44 20.91
CA ASP A 106 0.61 1.14 21.46
C ASP A 106 1.65 1.00 20.35
N LEU A 107 1.27 0.39 19.23
CA LEU A 107 2.12 0.32 18.04
C LEU A 107 2.37 1.73 17.47
N CYS A 108 1.33 2.55 17.32
CA CYS A 108 1.46 3.93 16.86
C CYS A 108 2.34 4.76 17.82
N HIS A 109 2.16 4.65 19.13
CA HIS A 109 2.98 5.34 20.13
C HIS A 109 4.44 4.87 20.08
N THR A 110 4.68 3.57 19.87
CA THR A 110 6.02 3.01 19.75
C THR A 110 6.73 3.49 18.48
N LEU A 111 6.02 3.52 17.35
CA LEU A 111 6.54 4.05 16.09
C LEU A 111 6.84 5.56 16.20
N THR A 112 5.94 6.35 16.79
CA THR A 112 6.16 7.78 17.02
C THR A 112 7.40 8.02 17.89
N ARG A 113 7.56 7.29 19.00
CA ARG A 113 8.75 7.38 19.86
C ARG A 113 10.04 7.00 19.13
N TYR A 114 10.01 5.95 18.32
CA TYR A 114 11.17 5.54 17.52
C TYR A 114 11.58 6.63 16.51
N LEU A 115 10.60 7.24 15.84
CA LEU A 115 10.82 8.34 14.89
C LEU A 115 11.37 9.59 15.59
N SER A 116 10.84 9.96 16.76
CA SER A 116 11.34 11.09 17.57
C SER A 116 12.81 10.92 17.98
N LEU A 117 13.18 9.73 18.46
CA LEU A 117 14.57 9.41 18.81
C LEU A 117 15.51 9.46 17.59
N ARG A 118 15.01 9.10 16.40
CA ARG A 118 15.74 9.23 15.13
C ARG A 118 15.92 10.71 14.74
N THR A 119 14.91 11.55 14.92
CA THR A 119 15.02 12.98 14.63
C THR A 119 15.97 13.71 15.59
N ASP A 120 15.97 13.37 16.89
CA ASP A 120 16.88 13.99 17.87
C ASP A 120 18.35 13.65 17.60
N ARG A 121 18.64 12.41 17.18
CA ARG A 121 20.00 12.00 16.80
C ARG A 121 20.52 12.70 15.54
N CYS A 122 19.62 13.13 14.65
CA CYS A 122 19.97 13.90 13.46
C CYS A 122 20.10 15.41 13.76
N ILE A 123 19.29 15.96 14.67
CA ILE A 123 19.36 17.37 15.08
C ILE A 123 20.64 17.66 15.89
N SER A 124 21.10 16.72 16.71
CA SER A 124 22.32 16.91 17.52
C SER A 124 23.63 16.92 16.71
N ARG A 125 23.62 16.58 15.40
CA ARG A 125 24.80 16.68 14.52
C ARG A 125 24.85 17.94 13.66
N LYS A 126 23.94 18.89 13.86
CA LYS A 126 24.20 20.24 13.36
C LYS A 126 25.27 20.87 14.24
N ARG A 127 26.52 20.69 13.81
CA ARG A 127 27.64 21.58 14.14
C ARG A 127 27.05 23.00 14.07
N PRO A 128 27.05 23.80 15.15
CA PRO A 128 26.58 25.17 15.05
C PRO A 128 27.42 25.84 13.96
N VAL A 129 26.75 26.28 12.90
CA VAL A 129 27.32 27.20 11.93
C VAL A 129 27.86 28.35 12.75
N SER A 130 29.16 28.59 12.65
CA SER A 130 29.83 29.72 13.28
C SER A 130 29.00 30.96 13.02
N THR A 131 28.37 31.48 14.07
CA THR A 131 27.74 32.79 14.08
C THR A 131 28.75 33.75 13.48
N THR A 132 28.47 34.25 12.27
CA THR A 132 29.19 35.36 11.69
C THR A 132 29.00 36.50 12.68
N ARG A 133 30.03 36.81 13.46
CA ARG A 133 29.96 37.88 14.44
C ARG A 133 29.89 39.18 13.66
N GLU A 134 28.80 39.91 13.81
CA GLU A 134 28.58 41.23 13.20
C GLU A 134 29.55 42.32 13.72
N THR A 135 30.59 41.94 14.48
CA THR A 135 31.57 42.84 15.08
C THR A 135 33.01 42.38 14.82
N ASP A 136 33.28 41.64 13.74
CA ASP A 136 34.65 41.30 13.36
C ASP A 136 35.35 42.56 12.81
N ASN A 137 36.00 43.33 13.68
CA ASN A 137 36.81 44.48 13.27
C ASN A 137 38.16 43.94 12.72
N PRO A 138 38.54 44.24 11.47
CA PRO A 138 39.80 43.77 10.89
C PRO A 138 41.05 44.34 11.61
N ASP A 139 40.92 45.43 12.37
CA ASP A 139 42.01 46.03 13.15
C ASP A 139 42.23 45.34 14.51
N TRP A 140 41.36 44.39 14.87
CA TRP A 140 41.41 43.66 16.12
C TRP A 140 41.89 42.22 15.91
N CYS A 141 42.76 41.73 16.81
CA CYS A 141 43.18 40.34 16.76
C CYS A 141 42.01 39.41 17.10
N TRP A 142 42.10 38.15 16.64
CA TRP A 142 41.08 37.13 16.86
C TRP A 142 40.60 37.02 18.32
N TYR A 143 41.49 37.17 19.30
CA TYR A 143 41.13 37.11 20.72
C TYR A 143 40.24 38.28 21.16
N HIS A 144 40.44 39.50 20.63
CA HIS A 144 39.59 40.64 20.93
C HIS A 144 38.25 40.59 20.18
N ASN A 145 38.21 40.05 18.95
CA ASN A 145 36.93 39.79 18.28
C ASN A 145 36.11 38.68 18.97
N GLN A 146 36.77 37.71 19.58
CA GLN A 146 36.11 36.62 20.28
C GLN A 146 35.67 36.99 21.71
N TYR A 147 36.49 37.75 22.46
CA TYR A 147 36.31 37.96 23.90
C TYR A 147 36.20 39.45 24.32
N GLY A 148 36.41 40.39 23.40
CA GLY A 148 36.38 41.83 23.68
C GLY A 148 37.35 42.24 24.79
N LYS A 149 36.94 43.22 25.61
CA LYS A 149 37.73 43.78 26.74
C LYS A 149 38.15 42.77 27.82
N PHE A 150 37.64 41.54 27.77
CA PHE A 150 38.00 40.48 28.70
C PHE A 150 39.12 39.58 28.17
N SER A 151 39.61 39.82 26.95
CA SER A 151 40.77 39.10 26.41
C SER A 151 42.03 39.43 27.23
N ARG A 152 42.78 38.38 27.58
CA ARG A 152 44.07 38.50 28.27
C ARG A 152 45.27 38.31 27.35
N ASN A 153 45.03 37.90 26.11
CA ASN A 153 46.07 37.50 25.15
C ASN A 153 45.98 38.31 23.85
N CYS A 154 46.36 39.58 23.92
CA CYS A 154 46.46 40.45 22.74
C CYS A 154 47.67 40.06 21.85
N ARG A 155 47.46 39.96 20.53
CA ARG A 155 48.54 39.77 19.54
C ARG A 155 48.73 41.04 18.72
N LYS A 156 49.95 41.59 18.69
CA LYS A 156 50.28 42.76 17.86
C LYS A 156 50.41 42.36 16.37
N PRO A 157 50.08 43.25 15.43
CA PRO A 157 49.49 44.58 15.62
C PRO A 157 47.96 44.48 15.82
N CYS A 158 47.45 44.89 16.97
CA CYS A 158 46.03 44.94 17.28
C CYS A 158 45.73 46.27 17.93
N ASN A 159 44.67 46.95 17.47
CA ASN A 159 44.30 48.30 17.88
C ASN A 159 42.95 48.31 18.63
N PHE A 160 42.82 47.44 19.63
CA PHE A 160 41.64 47.33 20.51
C PHE A 160 41.71 48.35 21.63
#